data_AF-A0A5C9C698-F1
#
_entry.id   AF-A0A5C9C698-F1
#
_cell.length_a   1.000
_cell.length_b   1.000
_cell.length_c   1.000
_cell.angle_alpha   90.00
_cell.angle_beta   90.00
_cell.angle_gamma   90.00
#
_symmetry.space_group_name_H-M   'P 1'
#
loop_
_entity.id
_entity.type
_entity.pdbx_description
1 polymer ?
#
loop_
_entity_poly.entity_id
_entity_poly.type
_entity_poly.pdbx_seq_one_letter_code
_entity_poly.pdbx_strand_id
1 'polypeptide(L)'
;MPPFQPAHGVTSAPTVGTLVQTRPSPATVTSTTVASRGIMRAGGFVWLLNFALSVPALGQQLVVQQPVVGTTLVSSSVTVPNGGRAFLGGVSLAQSGRSRYGFAQPGSSIGLSRSSNSMSVGVTVIDLREMDEAILNSVPDRPQSSSSFARHAAAINRSTAESPLEPAREMESAAERAAKFERLARKAEAEKRPGVAKLHWQMAAKYGSVIAREQLR
;
A
#
# COMPACT_ATOMS: atom_id res chain seq x y z
N MET A 1 -10.71 -54.44 -11.29
CA MET A 1 -10.13 -53.31 -10.53
C MET A 1 -8.63 -53.27 -10.79
N PRO A 2 -8.11 -52.32 -11.58
CA PRO A 2 -6.66 -52.13 -11.71
C PRO A 2 -6.12 -51.20 -10.61
N PRO A 3 -4.86 -51.39 -10.15
CA PRO A 3 -4.24 -50.58 -9.11
C PRO A 3 -3.77 -49.21 -9.64
N PHE A 4 -3.93 -48.20 -8.80
CA PHE A 4 -3.57 -46.79 -9.02
C PHE A 4 -2.04 -46.62 -8.96
N GLN A 5 -1.42 -46.11 -10.03
CA GLN A 5 -0.01 -45.70 -10.04
C GLN A 5 0.12 -44.23 -9.62
N PRO A 6 1.00 -43.87 -8.66
CA PRO A 6 1.29 -42.48 -8.35
C PRO A 6 2.23 -41.87 -9.40
N ALA A 7 1.81 -40.75 -10.00
CA ALA A 7 2.59 -39.99 -10.96
C ALA A 7 3.80 -39.30 -10.28
N HIS A 8 4.99 -39.51 -10.85
CA HIS A 8 6.22 -38.82 -10.48
C HIS A 8 6.10 -37.31 -10.73
N GLY A 9 6.32 -36.51 -9.69
CA GLY A 9 6.37 -35.05 -9.75
C GLY A 9 7.62 -34.57 -10.47
N VAL A 10 7.45 -33.94 -11.63
CA VAL A 10 8.52 -33.25 -12.35
C VAL A 10 8.64 -31.84 -11.77
N THR A 11 9.67 -31.62 -10.95
CA THR A 11 10.05 -30.29 -10.47
C THR A 11 10.77 -29.55 -11.60
N SER A 12 10.04 -28.72 -12.35
CA SER A 12 10.64 -27.75 -13.27
C SER A 12 11.01 -26.48 -12.50
N ALA A 13 12.29 -26.11 -12.53
CA ALA A 13 12.79 -24.85 -11.96
C ALA A 13 12.17 -23.63 -12.67
N PRO A 14 11.80 -22.56 -11.94
CA PRO A 14 11.31 -21.33 -12.56
C PRO A 14 12.46 -20.60 -13.27
N THR A 15 12.36 -20.44 -14.58
CA THR A 15 13.22 -19.53 -15.35
C THR A 15 12.74 -18.10 -15.10
N VAL A 16 13.42 -17.39 -14.21
CA VAL A 16 13.16 -15.97 -13.90
C VAL A 16 13.84 -15.11 -14.98
N GLY A 17 13.09 -14.75 -16.01
CA GLY A 17 13.52 -13.75 -16.99
C GLY A 17 13.27 -12.35 -16.46
N THR A 18 14.32 -11.70 -15.94
CA THR A 18 14.26 -10.30 -15.50
C THR A 18 14.73 -9.38 -16.63
N LEU A 19 13.79 -8.72 -17.33
CA LEU A 19 14.12 -7.68 -18.31
C LEU A 19 13.99 -6.31 -17.63
N VAL A 20 15.04 -5.90 -16.91
CA VAL A 20 15.15 -4.56 -16.31
C VAL A 20 15.75 -3.63 -17.36
N GLN A 21 14.90 -2.91 -18.09
CA GLN A 21 15.34 -1.82 -18.96
C GLN A 21 15.42 -0.52 -18.15
N THR A 22 16.54 -0.32 -17.46
CA THR A 22 16.89 1.00 -16.89
C THR A 22 17.47 1.88 -17.99
N ARG A 23 16.71 2.86 -18.48
CA ARG A 23 17.28 3.99 -19.23
C ARG A 23 17.70 5.13 -18.27
N PRO A 24 18.80 5.84 -18.56
CA PRO A 24 19.28 6.95 -17.75
C PRO A 24 18.30 8.14 -17.76
N SER A 25 18.30 8.84 -16.63
CA SER A 25 17.53 10.06 -16.30
C SER A 25 17.59 11.14 -17.39
N PRO A 26 16.53 11.94 -17.61
CA PRO A 26 16.52 12.98 -18.63
C PRO A 26 17.60 14.03 -18.33
N ALA A 27 18.55 14.19 -19.25
CA ALA A 27 19.40 15.36 -19.28
C ALA A 27 18.51 16.61 -19.37
N THR A 28 18.56 17.44 -18.34
CA THR A 28 18.06 18.82 -18.40
C THR A 28 18.82 19.52 -19.52
N VAL A 29 18.20 19.67 -20.68
CA VAL A 29 18.74 20.49 -21.78
C VAL A 29 18.56 21.95 -21.37
N THR A 30 19.56 22.51 -20.70
CA THR A 30 19.65 23.94 -20.45
C THR A 30 20.19 24.59 -21.73
N SER A 31 19.30 25.07 -22.58
CA SER A 31 19.66 25.86 -23.76
C SER A 31 20.27 27.19 -23.31
N THR A 32 21.60 27.28 -23.26
CA THR A 32 22.32 28.56 -23.10
C THR A 32 22.26 29.34 -24.40
N THR A 33 21.40 30.36 -24.43
CA THR A 33 21.39 31.40 -25.47
C THR A 33 22.68 32.21 -25.36
N VAL A 34 23.60 32.02 -26.32
CA VAL A 34 24.78 32.87 -26.49
C VAL A 34 24.32 34.18 -27.12
N ALA A 35 24.34 35.26 -26.34
CA ALA A 35 24.13 36.62 -26.82
C ALA A 35 25.35 37.06 -27.64
N SER A 36 25.25 36.99 -28.97
CA SER A 36 26.25 37.55 -29.88
C SER A 36 26.14 39.07 -29.92
N ARG A 37 27.10 39.75 -29.28
CA ARG A 37 27.40 41.18 -29.51
C ARG A 37 28.07 41.32 -30.87
N GLY A 38 27.32 41.78 -31.86
CA GLY A 38 27.78 42.13 -33.20
C GLY A 38 27.58 43.62 -33.46
N ILE A 39 28.69 44.30 -33.77
CA ILE A 39 28.87 45.74 -33.94
C ILE A 39 28.07 46.32 -35.12
N MET A 40 27.65 47.59 -34.96
CA MET A 40 26.97 48.45 -35.93
C MET A 40 27.56 48.42 -37.34
N ARG A 41 26.71 48.61 -38.37
CA ARG A 41 27.02 49.56 -39.45
C ARG A 41 25.76 50.05 -40.17
N ALA A 42 25.73 51.36 -40.37
CA ALA A 42 24.67 52.14 -40.97
C ALA A 42 24.40 51.75 -42.43
N GLY A 43 23.12 51.78 -42.82
CA GLY A 43 22.71 51.70 -44.21
C GLY A 43 21.20 51.52 -44.37
N GLY A 44 20.52 52.57 -44.82
CA GLY A 44 19.34 52.44 -45.69
C GLY A 44 18.00 52.20 -45.00
N PHE A 45 17.33 53.30 -44.64
CA PHE A 45 15.88 53.45 -44.71
C PHE A 45 15.32 52.78 -45.98
N VAL A 46 14.61 51.66 -45.85
CA VAL A 46 13.52 51.07 -46.68
C VAL A 46 13.52 49.55 -46.41
N TRP A 47 13.25 49.16 -45.17
CA TRP A 47 12.92 47.77 -44.80
C TRP A 47 11.99 47.74 -43.57
N LEU A 48 11.17 48.78 -43.42
CA LEU A 48 10.28 48.98 -42.26
C LEU A 48 8.81 48.62 -42.55
N LEU A 49 8.54 47.87 -43.62
CA LEU A 49 7.17 47.50 -44.00
C LEU A 49 7.00 46.02 -44.40
N ASN A 50 7.84 45.13 -43.86
CA ASN A 50 7.63 43.68 -44.01
C ASN A 50 8.15 42.85 -42.82
N PHE A 51 8.26 43.48 -41.63
CA PHE A 51 8.71 42.80 -40.40
C PHE A 51 7.66 42.83 -39.28
N ALA A 52 6.41 43.19 -39.59
CA ALA A 52 5.35 43.39 -38.59
C ALA A 52 4.25 42.31 -38.59
N LEU A 53 4.36 41.26 -39.43
CA LEU A 53 3.33 40.21 -39.55
C LEU A 53 3.87 38.77 -39.53
N SER A 54 5.09 38.55 -39.02
CA SER A 54 5.46 37.20 -38.57
C SER A 54 4.88 36.97 -37.18
N VAL A 55 3.61 36.55 -37.14
CA VAL A 55 3.05 35.88 -35.97
C VAL A 55 3.89 34.62 -35.78
N PRO A 56 4.62 34.43 -34.67
CA PRO A 56 5.21 33.14 -34.39
C PRO A 56 4.05 32.16 -34.27
N ALA A 57 3.92 31.24 -35.23
CA ALA A 57 3.10 30.06 -35.07
C ALA A 57 3.70 29.29 -33.89
N LEU A 58 3.18 29.56 -32.69
CA LEU A 58 3.43 28.77 -31.51
C LEU A 58 2.85 27.40 -31.81
N GLY A 59 3.66 26.52 -32.40
CA GLY A 59 3.34 25.11 -32.53
C GLY A 59 2.95 24.63 -31.15
N GLN A 60 1.66 24.33 -30.97
CA GLN A 60 1.13 23.83 -29.73
C GLN A 60 1.87 22.52 -29.45
N GLN A 61 2.85 22.58 -28.55
CA GLN A 61 3.60 21.41 -28.14
C GLN A 61 2.64 20.52 -27.37
N LEU A 62 2.02 19.58 -28.08
CA LEU A 62 1.06 18.64 -27.53
C LEU A 62 1.85 17.62 -26.69
N VAL A 63 1.99 17.90 -25.39
CA VAL A 63 2.63 16.98 -24.46
C VAL A 63 1.62 15.88 -24.13
N VAL A 64 1.75 14.73 -24.79
CA VAL A 64 1.02 13.52 -24.41
C VAL A 64 1.69 12.96 -23.15
N GLN A 65 1.07 13.15 -22.00
CA GLN A 65 1.51 12.46 -20.78
C GLN A 65 1.04 11.01 -20.86
N GLN A 66 1.99 10.08 -20.99
CA GLN A 66 1.69 8.65 -20.88
C GLN A 66 1.85 8.20 -19.43
N PRO A 67 0.86 7.49 -18.85
CA PRO A 67 1.01 6.89 -17.54
C PRO A 67 2.03 5.75 -17.60
N VAL A 68 3.04 5.79 -16.74
CA VAL A 68 3.98 4.69 -16.55
C VAL A 68 3.42 3.78 -15.45
N VAL A 69 2.95 2.59 -15.82
CA VAL A 69 2.45 1.59 -14.88
C VAL A 69 3.50 0.49 -14.71
N GLY A 70 3.96 0.26 -13.49
CA GLY A 70 4.78 -0.89 -13.14
C GLY A 70 3.89 -2.08 -12.79
N THR A 71 3.99 -3.18 -13.53
CA THR A 71 3.27 -4.42 -13.21
C THR A 71 4.25 -5.51 -12.79
N THR A 72 3.85 -6.32 -11.82
CA THR A 72 4.59 -7.53 -11.41
C THR A 72 3.63 -8.69 -11.58
N LEU A 73 4.00 -9.66 -12.41
CA LEU A 73 3.18 -10.82 -12.74
C LEU A 73 3.93 -12.10 -12.36
N VAL A 74 3.24 -13.03 -11.72
CA VAL A 74 3.76 -14.37 -11.42
C VAL A 74 2.80 -15.40 -12.02
N SER A 75 3.28 -16.16 -12.99
CA SER A 75 2.56 -17.30 -13.57
C SER A 75 3.24 -18.58 -13.10
N SER A 76 2.64 -19.25 -12.12
CA SER A 76 3.17 -20.47 -11.53
C SER A 76 2.03 -21.41 -11.18
N SER A 77 2.30 -22.72 -11.19
CA SER A 77 1.37 -23.74 -10.73
C SER A 77 1.90 -24.34 -9.43
N VAL A 78 1.05 -24.38 -8.41
CA VAL A 78 1.40 -24.92 -7.09
C VAL A 78 0.28 -25.85 -6.61
N THR A 79 0.64 -27.01 -6.07
CA THR A 79 -0.32 -27.90 -5.42
C THR A 79 -0.47 -27.47 -3.97
N VAL A 80 -1.69 -27.12 -3.57
CA VAL A 80 -2.01 -26.63 -2.22
C VAL A 80 -3.05 -27.56 -1.60
N PRO A 81 -2.87 -28.02 -0.35
CA PRO A 81 -3.88 -28.82 0.32
C PRO A 81 -5.13 -27.98 0.65
N ASN A 82 -6.26 -28.63 0.92
CA ASN A 82 -7.49 -27.94 1.33
C ASN A 82 -7.27 -27.17 2.65
N GLY A 83 -7.65 -25.88 2.68
CA GLY A 83 -7.35 -24.96 3.78
C GLY A 83 -5.88 -24.49 3.83
N GLY A 84 -5.06 -24.95 2.89
CA GLY A 84 -3.65 -24.65 2.80
C GLY A 84 -3.39 -23.27 2.19
N ARG A 85 -2.16 -22.80 2.43
CA ARG A 85 -1.62 -21.58 1.84
C ARG A 85 -0.28 -21.88 1.21
N ALA A 86 -0.03 -21.33 0.03
CA ALA A 86 1.25 -21.40 -0.64
C ALA A 86 1.80 -20.00 -0.91
N PHE A 87 3.09 -19.85 -0.71
CA PHE A 87 3.81 -18.61 -1.03
C PHE A 87 4.28 -18.67 -2.48
N LEU A 88 3.84 -17.73 -3.31
CA LEU A 88 4.17 -17.68 -4.73
C LEU A 88 5.47 -16.90 -4.99
N GLY A 89 5.87 -16.04 -4.04
CA GLY A 89 7.07 -15.24 -4.13
C GLY A 89 6.84 -13.78 -3.76
N GLY A 90 7.86 -12.96 -3.97
CA GLY A 90 7.80 -11.53 -3.72
C GLY A 90 8.94 -10.78 -4.37
N VAL A 91 8.78 -9.47 -4.53
CA VAL A 91 9.79 -8.56 -5.05
C VAL A 91 10.16 -7.55 -3.98
N SER A 92 11.45 -7.37 -3.73
CA SER A 92 11.98 -6.38 -2.79
C SER A 92 12.94 -5.44 -3.51
N LEU A 93 12.70 -4.14 -3.41
CA LEU A 93 13.52 -3.09 -3.98
C LEU A 93 14.17 -2.27 -2.86
N ALA A 94 15.46 -2.03 -2.96
CA ALA A 94 16.18 -1.09 -2.10
C ALA A 94 16.98 -0.13 -2.98
N GLN A 95 16.81 1.16 -2.76
CA GLN A 95 17.49 2.22 -3.47
C GLN A 95 18.14 3.17 -2.46
N SER A 96 19.43 3.44 -2.64
CA SER A 96 20.17 4.42 -1.86
C SER A 96 20.73 5.49 -2.80
N GLY A 97 20.45 6.75 -2.52
CA GLY A 97 20.99 7.88 -3.26
C GLY A 97 21.76 8.80 -2.31
N ARG A 98 22.93 9.27 -2.76
CA ARG A 98 23.65 10.35 -2.09
C ARG A 98 23.82 11.49 -3.08
N SER A 99 23.27 12.65 -2.76
CA SER A 99 23.51 13.87 -3.53
C SER A 99 24.45 14.79 -2.76
N ARG A 100 25.41 15.38 -3.47
CA ARG A 100 26.34 16.39 -2.97
C ARG A 100 26.20 17.62 -3.86
N TYR A 101 25.96 18.79 -3.28
CA TYR A 101 25.83 20.04 -4.01
C TYR A 101 26.82 21.09 -3.49
N GLY A 102 27.50 21.81 -4.40
CA GLY A 102 28.37 22.96 -4.09
C GLY A 102 29.85 22.81 -4.49
N PHE A 103 30.51 23.92 -4.86
CA PHE A 103 31.96 24.01 -5.16
C PHE A 103 32.82 24.40 -3.95
N ALA A 104 32.25 24.69 -2.78
CA ALA A 104 33.05 25.05 -1.58
C ALA A 104 32.38 24.81 -0.22
N GLN A 105 31.11 24.40 -0.16
CA GLN A 105 30.42 24.04 1.08
C GLN A 105 29.82 22.63 0.96
N PRO A 106 30.07 21.72 1.92
CA PRO A 106 29.55 20.36 1.86
C PRO A 106 28.10 20.30 2.37
N GLY A 107 27.14 20.39 1.45
CA GLY A 107 25.79 19.86 1.67
C GLY A 107 25.70 18.46 1.10
N SER A 108 25.56 17.43 1.94
CA SER A 108 25.28 16.07 1.48
C SER A 108 23.92 15.59 1.96
N SER A 109 23.04 15.22 1.03
CA SER A 109 21.76 14.58 1.31
C SER A 109 21.86 13.08 1.02
N ILE A 110 21.33 12.28 1.92
CA ILE A 110 21.26 10.81 1.79
C ILE A 110 19.78 10.44 1.76
N GLY A 111 19.36 9.80 0.68
CA GLY A 111 18.03 9.22 0.52
C GLY A 111 18.11 7.70 0.54
N LEU A 112 17.18 7.07 1.25
CA LEU A 112 16.99 5.63 1.25
C LEU A 112 15.53 5.35 0.94
N SER A 113 15.27 4.47 -0.04
CA SER A 113 13.95 3.96 -0.36
C SER A 113 13.97 2.44 -0.32
N ARG A 114 12.99 1.83 0.34
CA ARG A 114 12.82 0.38 0.40
C ARG A 114 11.36 0.06 0.10
N SER A 115 11.12 -0.93 -0.72
CA SER A 115 9.79 -1.43 -1.06
C SER A 115 9.81 -2.96 -1.09
N SER A 116 8.75 -3.59 -0.63
CA SER A 116 8.60 -5.05 -0.67
C SER A 116 7.17 -5.40 -0.99
N ASN A 117 6.97 -6.34 -1.92
CA ASN A 117 5.66 -6.83 -2.29
C ASN A 117 5.69 -8.36 -2.30
N SER A 118 4.64 -9.01 -1.79
CA SER A 118 4.59 -10.46 -1.63
C SER A 118 3.26 -11.03 -2.12
N MET A 119 3.31 -12.21 -2.74
CA MET A 119 2.15 -12.90 -3.30
C MET A 119 1.98 -14.27 -2.62
N SER A 120 0.77 -14.55 -2.16
CA SER A 120 0.40 -15.84 -1.58
C SER A 120 -0.98 -16.25 -2.06
N VAL A 121 -1.20 -17.54 -2.24
CA VAL A 121 -2.51 -18.11 -2.58
C VAL A 121 -3.01 -18.96 -1.42
N GLY A 122 -4.31 -18.90 -1.16
CA GLY A 122 -5.01 -19.77 -0.22
C GLY A 122 -6.11 -20.53 -0.95
N VAL A 123 -6.28 -21.81 -0.64
CA VAL A 123 -7.29 -22.66 -1.28
C VAL A 123 -8.24 -23.18 -0.22
N THR A 124 -9.53 -22.96 -0.43
CA THR A 124 -10.60 -23.56 0.37
C THR A 124 -11.52 -24.29 -0.59
N VAL A 125 -11.67 -25.59 -0.40
CA VAL A 125 -12.63 -26.41 -1.13
C VAL A 125 -13.95 -26.33 -0.38
N ILE A 126 -15.01 -25.93 -1.10
CA ILE A 126 -16.34 -25.77 -0.54
C ILE A 126 -17.12 -27.06 -0.78
N ASP A 127 -17.57 -27.71 0.30
CA ASP A 127 -18.55 -28.78 0.20
C ASP A 127 -19.97 -28.17 0.14
N LEU A 128 -20.60 -28.29 -1.02
CA LEU A 128 -21.93 -27.72 -1.25
C LEU A 128 -23.01 -28.42 -0.42
N ARG A 129 -22.82 -29.71 -0.08
CA ARG A 129 -23.82 -30.47 0.69
C ARG A 129 -23.83 -30.03 2.13
N GLU A 130 -22.66 -29.92 2.75
CA GLU A 130 -22.55 -29.46 4.14
C GLU A 130 -23.04 -28.01 4.27
N MET A 131 -22.77 -27.15 3.28
CA MET A 131 -23.34 -25.80 3.27
C MET A 131 -24.85 -25.79 3.14
N ASP A 132 -25.43 -26.66 2.32
CA ASP A 132 -26.89 -26.73 2.17
C ASP A 132 -27.56 -27.18 3.48
N GLU A 133 -27.00 -28.21 4.12
CA GLU A 133 -27.45 -28.66 5.45
C GLU A 133 -27.27 -27.55 6.50
N ALA A 134 -26.15 -26.83 6.48
CA ALA A 134 -25.91 -25.69 7.36
C ALA A 134 -26.88 -24.54 7.10
N ILE A 135 -27.21 -24.23 5.84
CA ILE A 135 -28.18 -23.19 5.47
C ILE A 135 -29.56 -23.58 5.98
N LEU A 136 -30.01 -24.81 5.73
CA LEU A 136 -31.30 -25.32 6.19
C LEU A 136 -31.40 -25.30 7.72
N ASN A 137 -30.33 -25.67 8.43
CA ASN A 137 -30.26 -25.62 9.88
C ASN A 137 -30.08 -24.21 10.46
N SER A 138 -29.59 -23.25 9.66
CA SER A 138 -29.35 -21.87 10.08
C SER A 138 -30.59 -20.96 9.96
N VAL A 139 -31.66 -21.43 9.33
CA VAL A 139 -32.92 -20.68 9.24
C VAL A 139 -33.49 -20.53 10.66
N PRO A 140 -33.59 -19.31 11.21
CA PRO A 140 -34.18 -19.13 12.53
C PRO A 140 -35.68 -19.43 12.48
N ASP A 141 -36.20 -20.16 13.47
CA ASP A 141 -37.64 -20.47 13.64
C ASP A 141 -38.56 -19.23 13.68
N ARG A 142 -37.97 -18.03 13.79
CA ARG A 142 -38.66 -16.75 13.79
C ARG A 142 -38.07 -15.84 12.70
N PRO A 143 -38.90 -15.29 11.79
CA PRO A 143 -38.40 -14.37 10.77
C PRO A 143 -37.78 -13.15 11.46
N GLN A 144 -36.45 -13.04 11.41
CA GLN A 144 -35.76 -11.88 11.91
C GLN A 144 -36.12 -10.68 11.03
N SER A 145 -36.62 -9.62 11.66
CA SER A 145 -36.89 -8.33 11.04
C SER A 145 -35.72 -7.93 10.12
N SER A 146 -36.06 -7.55 8.89
CA SER A 146 -35.16 -7.08 7.82
C SER A 146 -34.14 -6.01 8.24
N SER A 147 -34.34 -5.37 9.40
CA SER A 147 -33.42 -4.43 10.02
C SER A 147 -32.09 -5.04 10.50
N SER A 148 -32.04 -6.33 10.80
CA SER A 148 -30.84 -7.02 11.31
C SER A 148 -29.81 -7.31 10.20
N PHE A 149 -30.27 -7.79 9.05
CA PHE A 149 -29.43 -8.05 7.87
C PHE A 149 -28.80 -6.77 7.30
N ALA A 150 -29.55 -5.67 7.26
CA ALA A 150 -29.04 -4.37 6.81
C ALA A 150 -27.89 -3.85 7.69
N ARG A 151 -27.94 -4.09 9.01
CA ARG A 151 -26.86 -3.72 9.93
C ARG A 151 -25.62 -4.61 9.75
N HIS A 152 -25.82 -5.90 9.48
CA HIS A 152 -24.70 -6.83 9.28
C HIS A 152 -23.97 -6.59 7.96
N ALA A 153 -24.71 -6.31 6.87
CA ALA A 153 -24.14 -5.93 5.58
C ALA A 153 -23.38 -4.59 5.66
N ALA A 154 -23.92 -3.61 6.40
CA ALA A 154 -23.24 -2.34 6.65
C ALA A 154 -21.96 -2.50 7.48
N ALA A 155 -21.92 -3.46 8.41
CA ALA A 155 -20.72 -3.76 9.20
C ALA A 155 -19.61 -4.42 8.36
N ILE A 156 -19.97 -5.36 7.47
CA ILE A 156 -19.02 -6.03 6.58
C ILE A 156 -18.45 -5.05 5.54
N ASN A 157 -19.28 -4.19 4.96
CA ASN A 157 -18.79 -3.16 4.03
C ASN A 157 -17.91 -2.11 4.73
N ARG A 158 -18.15 -1.83 6.02
CA ARG A 158 -17.29 -0.93 6.82
C ARG A 158 -15.92 -1.55 7.12
N SER A 159 -15.81 -2.86 7.31
CA SER A 159 -14.50 -3.51 7.50
C SER A 159 -13.61 -3.52 6.25
N THR A 160 -14.19 -3.40 5.06
CA THR A 160 -13.42 -3.40 3.80
C THR A 160 -13.08 -1.98 3.31
N ALA A 161 -13.83 -0.96 3.74
CA ALA A 161 -13.67 0.41 3.26
C ALA A 161 -12.81 1.33 4.15
N GLU A 162 -12.43 0.91 5.35
CA GLU A 162 -11.66 1.77 6.27
C GLU A 162 -10.72 0.92 7.15
N SER A 163 -9.55 0.57 6.61
CA SER A 163 -8.34 0.72 7.42
C SER A 163 -7.74 2.05 6.98
N PRO A 164 -7.99 3.16 7.69
CA PRO A 164 -7.15 4.33 7.59
C PRO A 164 -5.71 3.84 7.77
N LEU A 165 -4.87 4.12 6.77
CA LEU A 165 -3.43 4.14 6.93
C LEU A 165 -3.13 5.11 8.08
N GLU A 166 -3.11 4.59 9.30
CA GLU A 166 -2.60 5.30 10.47
C GLU A 166 -1.18 5.75 10.10
N PRO A 167 -0.91 7.05 10.00
CA PRO A 167 0.45 7.52 9.79
C PRO A 167 1.27 6.97 10.94
N ALA A 168 2.37 6.27 10.61
CA ALA A 168 3.32 5.63 11.53
C ALA A 168 3.20 6.17 12.97
N ARG A 169 2.32 5.55 13.76
CA ARG A 169 2.19 5.89 15.18
C ARG A 169 3.57 5.64 15.76
N GLU A 170 4.14 6.69 16.34
CA GLU A 170 5.20 6.58 17.33
C GLU A 170 4.92 5.33 18.16
N MET A 171 5.93 4.48 18.33
CA MET A 171 5.80 3.23 19.08
C MET A 171 5.50 3.58 20.55
N GLU A 172 4.25 3.96 20.86
CA GLU A 172 3.78 4.18 22.22
C GLU A 172 4.11 2.91 22.98
N SER A 173 4.95 3.09 24.01
CA SER A 173 5.48 1.98 24.78
C SER A 173 4.33 1.22 25.44
N ALA A 174 4.53 -0.07 25.72
CA ALA A 174 3.51 -0.87 26.40
C ALA A 174 3.04 -0.23 27.71
N ALA A 175 3.94 0.46 28.42
CA ALA A 175 3.64 1.20 29.65
C ALA A 175 2.67 2.38 29.43
N GLU A 176 2.85 3.16 28.37
CA GLU A 176 1.95 4.29 28.05
C GLU A 176 0.54 3.80 27.68
N ARG A 177 0.47 2.69 26.95
CA ARG A 177 -0.81 2.03 26.63
C ARG A 177 -1.49 1.54 27.90
N ALA A 178 -0.75 0.90 28.80
CA ALA A 178 -1.28 0.45 30.10
C ALA A 178 -1.86 1.63 30.89
N ALA A 179 -1.11 2.73 31.05
CA ALA A 179 -1.57 3.94 31.76
C ALA A 179 -2.79 4.60 31.09
N LYS A 180 -2.90 4.55 29.76
CA LYS A 180 -4.08 5.03 29.02
C LYS A 180 -5.32 4.21 29.36
N PHE A 181 -5.21 2.88 29.37
CA PHE A 181 -6.34 2.00 29.70
C PHE A 181 -6.75 2.13 31.17
N GLU A 182 -5.81 2.34 32.09
CA GLU A 182 -6.14 2.64 33.49
C GLU A 182 -6.98 3.91 33.65
N ARG A 183 -6.61 5.00 32.97
CA ARG A 183 -7.40 6.25 32.99
C ARG A 183 -8.81 6.04 32.49
N LEU A 184 -8.97 5.27 31.41
CA LEU A 184 -10.28 4.93 30.86
C LEU A 184 -11.10 4.04 31.81
N ALA A 185 -10.45 3.09 32.48
CA ALA A 185 -11.11 2.23 33.46
C ALA A 185 -11.67 3.05 34.64
N ARG A 186 -10.86 3.93 35.24
CA ARG A 186 -11.29 4.82 36.32
C ARG A 186 -12.43 5.75 35.89
N LYS A 187 -12.36 6.27 34.65
CA LYS A 187 -13.44 7.09 34.09
C LYS A 187 -14.74 6.29 33.98
N ALA A 188 -14.68 5.06 33.49
CA ALA A 188 -15.84 4.19 33.38
C ALA A 188 -16.44 3.79 34.76
N GLU A 189 -15.59 3.65 35.79
CA GLU A 189 -16.05 3.46 37.17
C GLU A 189 -16.77 4.68 37.71
N ALA A 190 -16.22 5.88 37.49
CA ALA A 190 -16.88 7.14 37.86
C ALA A 190 -18.25 7.31 37.15
N GLU A 191 -18.35 6.84 35.90
CA GLU A 191 -19.59 6.83 35.12
C GLU A 191 -20.56 5.68 35.49
N LYS A 192 -20.21 4.84 36.49
CA LYS A 192 -21.02 3.67 36.92
C LYS A 192 -21.27 2.67 35.79
N ARG A 193 -20.28 2.45 34.90
CA ARG A 193 -20.33 1.48 33.79
C ARG A 193 -19.38 0.30 34.05
N PRO A 194 -19.74 -0.64 34.94
CA PRO A 194 -18.83 -1.67 35.44
C PRO A 194 -18.32 -2.63 34.35
N GLY A 195 -19.15 -2.95 33.34
CA GLY A 195 -18.74 -3.82 32.23
C GLY A 195 -17.63 -3.21 31.37
N VAL A 196 -17.69 -1.90 31.14
CA VAL A 196 -16.69 -1.16 30.35
C VAL A 196 -15.41 -0.98 31.16
N ALA A 197 -15.54 -0.69 32.46
CA ALA A 197 -14.40 -0.63 33.38
C ALA A 197 -13.62 -1.94 33.40
N LYS A 198 -14.31 -3.09 33.54
CA LYS A 198 -13.69 -4.42 33.52
C LYS A 198 -12.89 -4.68 32.24
N LEU A 199 -13.42 -4.29 31.09
CA LEU A 199 -12.73 -4.45 29.81
C LEU A 199 -11.46 -3.59 29.75
N HIS A 200 -11.50 -2.34 30.21
CA HIS A 200 -10.32 -1.48 30.26
C HIS A 200 -9.26 -1.98 31.26
N TRP A 201 -9.69 -2.50 32.41
CA TRP A 201 -8.77 -3.17 33.34
C TRP A 201 -8.10 -4.39 32.73
N GLN A 202 -8.84 -5.25 32.00
CA GLN A 202 -8.25 -6.40 31.30
C GLN A 202 -7.22 -5.97 30.26
N MET A 203 -7.50 -4.90 29.51
CA MET A 203 -6.55 -4.36 28.54
C MET A 203 -5.30 -3.78 29.22
N ALA A 204 -5.45 -3.05 30.32
CA ALA A 204 -4.31 -2.54 31.09
C ALA A 204 -3.44 -3.68 31.65
N ALA A 205 -4.05 -4.74 32.18
CA ALA A 205 -3.35 -5.92 32.68
C ALA A 205 -2.58 -6.66 31.58
N LYS A 206 -3.17 -6.73 30.37
CA LYS A 206 -2.52 -7.31 29.17
C LYS A 206 -1.27 -6.53 28.76
N TYR A 207 -1.27 -5.21 28.93
CA TYR A 207 -0.11 -4.35 28.65
C TYR A 207 0.88 -4.24 29.83
N GLY A 208 0.66 -4.97 30.92
CA GLY A 208 1.61 -5.09 32.02
C GLY A 208 1.36 -4.19 33.23
N SER A 209 0.17 -3.56 33.35
CA SER A 209 -0.21 -2.84 34.57
C SER A 209 -0.34 -3.80 35.76
N VAL A 210 0.32 -3.46 36.87
CA VAL A 210 0.23 -4.20 38.14
C VAL A 210 -1.11 -3.91 38.82
N ILE A 211 -1.52 -2.63 38.86
CA ILE A 211 -2.78 -2.16 39.47
C ILE A 211 -3.98 -2.87 38.83
N ALA A 212 -3.95 -3.00 37.50
CA ALA A 212 -5.03 -3.66 36.77
C ALA A 212 -5.17 -5.15 37.08
N ARG A 213 -4.06 -5.83 37.42
CA ARG A 213 -4.08 -7.25 37.78
C ARG A 213 -4.65 -7.46 39.18
N GLU A 214 -4.36 -6.55 40.10
CA GLU A 214 -4.94 -6.57 41.46
C GLU A 214 -6.45 -6.35 41.39
N GLN A 215 -6.92 -5.45 40.52
CA GLN A 215 -8.33 -5.09 40.42
C GLN A 215 -9.22 -6.10 39.68
N LEU A 216 -8.62 -7.09 39.04
CA LEU A 216 -9.32 -8.20 38.37
C LEU A 216 -9.38 -9.48 39.21
N ARG A 217 -8.75 -9.48 40.38
CA ARG A 217 -8.73 -10.62 41.30
C ARG A 217 -9.98 -10.65 42.17
#